data_AF-A0A3N5HMH1-F1
#
_entry.id   AF-A0A3N5HMH1-F1
#
_cell.length_a   1.000
_cell.length_b   1.000
_cell.length_c   1.000
_cell.angle_alpha   90.00
_cell.angle_beta   90.00
_cell.angle_gamma   90.00
#
_symmetry.space_group_name_H-M   'P 1'
#
loop_
_entity.id
_entity.type
_entity.pdbx_description
1 polymer ?
#
loop_
_entity_poly.entity_id
_entity_poly.type
_entity_poly.pdbx_seq_one_letter_code
_entity_poly.pdbx_strand_id
1 'polypeptide(L)'
;MALPVGYRQGVITAITVVLGFSLVFLRFWGFEAPGDWDVSSALSAIVMGISIVGQVVTLWRSLQIEDDDPAVYRKTLRWFLGSTIVLLIGVALSVLSSSQVI
;
A
#
# COMPACT_ATOMS: atom_id res chain seq x y z
N MET A 1 1.22 -0.10 -29.64
CA MET A 1 0.51 1.11 -29.17
C MET A 1 1.44 1.85 -28.23
N ALA A 2 1.80 3.10 -28.54
CA ALA A 2 2.61 3.93 -27.65
C ALA A 2 1.76 4.36 -26.44
N LEU A 3 2.38 4.45 -25.26
CA LEU A 3 1.71 4.86 -24.03
C LEU A 3 1.41 6.37 -24.05
N PRO A 4 0.29 6.85 -23.48
CA PRO A 4 -0.05 8.27 -23.45
C PRO A 4 1.00 9.10 -22.70
N VAL A 5 1.21 10.35 -23.14
CA VAL A 5 2.12 11.28 -22.48
C VAL A 5 1.66 11.52 -21.04
N GLY A 6 2.58 11.40 -20.08
CA GLY A 6 2.31 11.62 -18.65
C GLY A 6 1.81 10.39 -17.87
N TYR A 7 1.64 9.22 -18.49
CA TYR A 7 1.14 8.03 -17.78
C TYR A 7 2.02 7.64 -16.58
N ARG A 8 3.36 7.73 -16.70
CA ARG A 8 4.29 7.42 -15.60
C ARG A 8 4.13 8.35 -14.44
N GLN A 9 4.03 9.65 -14.71
CA GLN A 9 3.84 10.66 -13.68
C GLN A 9 2.52 10.43 -12.92
N GLY A 10 1.45 10.05 -13.63
CA GLY A 10 0.18 9.67 -13.01
C GLY A 10 0.29 8.46 -12.08
N VAL A 11 0.97 7.40 -12.51
CA VAL A 11 1.15 6.19 -11.70
C VAL A 11 2.06 6.42 -10.51
N ILE A 12 3.19 7.11 -10.68
CA ILE A 12 4.08 7.49 -9.57
C ILE A 12 3.30 8.31 -8.54
N THR A 13 2.51 9.28 -8.98
CA THR A 13 1.68 10.10 -8.10
C THR A 13 0.69 9.22 -7.31
N ALA A 14 -0.04 8.34 -7.99
CA ALA A 14 -0.99 7.43 -7.33
C ALA A 14 -0.30 6.53 -6.29
N ILE A 15 0.86 5.96 -6.61
CA ILE A 15 1.64 5.12 -5.69
C ILE A 15 2.05 5.93 -4.45
N THR A 16 2.60 7.14 -4.65
CA THR A 16 3.06 7.99 -3.53
C THR A 16 1.91 8.44 -2.62
N VAL A 17 0.74 8.76 -3.17
CA VAL A 17 -0.45 9.13 -2.38
C VAL A 17 -0.91 7.96 -1.51
N VAL A 18 -1.03 6.76 -2.09
CA VAL A 18 -1.44 5.57 -1.34
C VAL A 18 -0.39 5.17 -0.30
N LEU A 19 0.90 5.29 -0.63
CA LEU A 19 2.00 5.02 0.29
C LEU A 19 2.01 6.00 1.46
N GLY A 20 1.86 7.30 1.19
CA GLY A 20 1.77 8.33 2.22
C GLY A 20 0.59 8.05 3.17
N PHE A 21 -0.58 7.74 2.62
CA PHE A 21 -1.74 7.35 3.42
C PHE A 21 -1.47 6.09 4.26
N SER A 22 -0.85 5.07 3.68
CA SER A 22 -0.53 3.81 4.37
C SER A 22 0.40 4.02 5.56
N LEU A 23 1.43 4.86 5.40
CA LEU A 23 2.39 5.18 6.46
C LEU A 23 1.73 5.98 7.59
N VAL A 24 0.92 6.98 7.25
CA VAL A 24 0.18 7.77 8.25
C VAL A 24 -0.81 6.90 9.00
N PHE A 25 -1.54 6.03 8.31
CA PHE A 25 -2.46 5.09 8.96
C PHE A 25 -1.72 4.13 9.89
N LEU A 26 -0.63 3.51 9.44
CA LEU A 26 0.14 2.59 10.27
C LEU A 26 0.70 3.31 11.51
N ARG A 27 1.15 4.56 11.36
CA ARG A 27 1.60 5.38 12.48
C ARG A 27 0.48 5.58 13.50
N PHE A 28 -0.66 6.08 13.04
CA PHE A 28 -1.81 6.36 13.89
C PHE A 28 -2.27 5.08 14.61
N TRP A 29 -2.45 3.99 13.87
CA TRP A 29 -2.93 2.72 14.40
C TRP A 29 -1.95 2.03 15.34
N GLY A 30 -0.67 1.98 14.98
CA GLY A 30 0.35 1.23 15.72
C GLY A 30 0.86 1.96 16.96
N PHE A 31 0.89 3.30 16.95
CA PHE A 31 1.58 4.06 18.00
C PHE A 31 0.70 5.07 18.74
N GLU A 32 -0.39 5.54 18.15
CA GLU A 32 -1.20 6.63 18.73
C GLU A 32 -2.58 6.17 19.20
N ALA A 33 -3.11 5.06 18.67
CA ALA A 33 -4.42 4.54 19.05
C ALA A 33 -4.42 4.01 20.51
N PRO A 34 -5.40 4.40 21.34
CA PRO A 34 -5.53 3.90 22.70
C PRO A 34 -6.02 2.44 22.71
N GLY A 35 -5.26 1.55 23.32
CA GLY A 35 -5.56 0.13 23.45
C GLY A 35 -4.28 -0.69 23.59
N ASP A 36 -4.32 -1.76 24.39
CA ASP A 36 -3.17 -2.67 24.49
C ASP A 36 -2.91 -3.39 23.17
N TRP A 37 -1.64 -3.70 22.92
CA TRP A 37 -1.24 -4.49 21.76
C TRP A 37 -1.75 -5.91 21.88
N ASP A 38 -2.90 -6.17 21.28
CA ASP A 38 -3.43 -7.52 21.12
C ASP A 38 -2.87 -8.19 19.85
N VAL A 39 -2.89 -9.53 19.82
CA VAL A 39 -2.36 -10.36 18.72
C VAL A 39 -3.03 -10.01 17.39
N SER A 40 -4.32 -9.66 17.41
CA SER A 40 -5.07 -9.22 16.23
C SER A 40 -4.56 -7.87 15.67
N SER A 41 -4.20 -6.95 16.57
CA SER A 41 -3.62 -5.64 16.18
C SER A 41 -2.22 -5.81 15.59
N ALA A 42 -1.40 -6.68 16.21
CA ALA A 42 -0.07 -7.02 15.69
C ALA A 42 -0.15 -7.67 14.30
N LEU A 43 -1.10 -8.58 14.08
CA LEU A 43 -1.31 -9.21 12.77
C LEU A 43 -1.71 -8.17 11.71
N SER A 44 -2.62 -7.26 12.05
CA SER A 44 -3.05 -6.17 11.16
C SER A 44 -1.87 -5.26 10.79
N ALA A 45 -1.02 -4.90 11.75
CA ALA A 45 0.19 -4.11 11.51
C ALA A 45 1.19 -4.83 10.59
N ILE A 46 1.36 -6.15 10.73
CA ILE A 46 2.22 -6.95 9.84
C ILE A 46 1.66 -6.94 8.41
N VAL A 47 0.36 -7.17 8.24
CA VAL A 47 -0.29 -7.15 6.91
C VAL A 47 -0.12 -5.79 6.25
N MET A 48 -0.32 -4.71 7.01
CA MET A 48 -0.06 -3.35 6.54
C MET A 48 1.41 -3.12 6.17
N GLY A 49 2.35 -3.61 6.98
CA GLY A 49 3.78 -3.55 6.68
C GLY A 49 4.14 -4.24 5.36
N ILE A 50 3.59 -5.43 5.11
CA ILE A 50 3.77 -6.16 3.84
C ILE A 50 3.23 -5.34 2.67
N SER A 51 2.05 -4.73 2.83
CA SER A 51 1.49 -3.85 1.81
C SER A 51 2.41 -2.66 1.51
N ILE A 52 2.90 -1.97 2.53
CA ILE A 52 3.79 -0.82 2.40
C ILE A 52 5.06 -1.21 1.64
N VAL A 53 5.68 -2.34 1.97
CA VAL A 53 6.85 -2.86 1.24
C VAL A 53 6.50 -3.11 -0.23
N GLY A 54 5.33 -3.71 -0.51
CA GLY A 54 4.83 -3.89 -1.87
C GLY A 54 4.69 -2.58 -2.64
N GLN A 55 4.11 -1.55 -2.01
CA GLN A 55 3.96 -0.22 -2.60
C GLN A 55 5.32 0.44 -2.88
N VAL A 56 6.28 0.34 -1.95
CA VAL A 56 7.66 0.83 -2.16
C VAL A 56 8.35 0.11 -3.32
N VAL A 57 8.21 -1.22 -3.43
CA VAL A 57 8.75 -1.99 -4.55
C VAL A 57 8.12 -1.56 -5.88
N THR A 58 6.81 -1.26 -5.89
CA THR A 58 6.13 -0.77 -7.10
C THR A 58 6.58 0.62 -7.50
N LEU A 59 6.84 1.49 -6.52
CA LEU A 59 7.40 2.82 -6.75
C LEU A 59 8.79 2.72 -7.35
N TRP A 60 9.67 1.94 -6.72
CA TRP A 60 11.03 1.69 -7.21
C TRP A 60 11.03 1.19 -8.65
N ARG A 61 10.14 0.24 -8.94
CA ARG A 61 10.00 -0.34 -10.27
C ARG A 61 9.44 0.67 -11.29
N SER A 62 8.52 1.55 -10.89
CA SER A 62 7.98 2.59 -11.77
C SER A 62 8.98 3.70 -12.11
N LEU A 63 10.01 3.88 -11.28
CA LEU A 63 11.10 4.82 -11.53
C LEU A 63 12.13 4.31 -12.56
N GLN A 64 12.21 3.00 -12.77
CA GLN A 64 13.12 2.39 -13.74
C GLN A 64 12.71 2.70 -15.19
N ILE A 65 13.69 2.77 -16.09
CA ILE A 65 13.47 3.06 -17.52
C ILE A 65 12.76 1.86 -18.19
N GLU A 66 13.01 0.66 -17.68
CA GLU A 66 12.41 -0.60 -18.12
C GLU A 66 10.89 -0.61 -17.98
N ASP A 67 10.31 0.25 -17.13
CA ASP A 67 8.86 0.37 -16.97
C ASP A 67 8.18 1.14 -18.11
N ASP A 68 8.95 1.71 -19.06
CA ASP A 68 8.44 2.26 -20.32
C ASP A 68 7.91 1.15 -21.26
N ASP A 69 8.31 -0.11 -21.06
CA ASP A 69 7.74 -1.26 -21.76
C ASP A 69 6.30 -1.54 -21.26
N PRO A 70 5.29 -1.54 -22.15
CA PRO A 70 3.90 -1.85 -21.78
C PRO A 70 3.72 -3.16 -21.00
N ALA A 71 4.54 -4.18 -21.25
CA ALA A 71 4.48 -5.46 -20.56
C ALA A 71 5.00 -5.36 -19.11
N VAL A 72 6.09 -4.62 -18.90
CA VAL A 72 6.68 -4.37 -17.58
C VAL A 72 5.76 -3.49 -16.75
N TYR A 73 5.21 -2.44 -17.37
CA TYR A 73 4.25 -1.52 -16.78
C TYR A 73 3.01 -2.22 -16.24
N ARG A 74 2.36 -3.08 -17.05
CA ARG A 74 1.16 -3.82 -16.62
C ARG A 74 1.45 -4.70 -15.42
N LYS A 75 2.66 -5.25 -15.34
CA LYS A 75 3.09 -6.05 -14.19
C LYS A 75 3.30 -5.13 -12.97
N THR A 76 3.94 -3.97 -13.10
CA THR A 76 4.05 -2.95 -12.04
C THR A 76 2.67 -2.56 -11.50
N LEU A 77 1.70 -2.30 -12.38
CA LEU A 77 0.34 -1.95 -12.00
C LEU A 77 -0.38 -3.08 -11.25
N ARG A 78 -0.19 -4.34 -11.65
CA ARG A 78 -0.73 -5.50 -10.92
C ARG A 78 -0.12 -5.66 -9.53
N TRP A 79 1.19 -5.44 -9.40
CA TRP A 79 1.86 -5.44 -8.11
C TRP A 79 1.34 -4.30 -7.22
N PHE A 80 1.15 -3.10 -7.78
CA PHE A 80 0.58 -1.96 -7.06
C PHE A 80 -0.84 -2.26 -6.59
N LEU A 81 -1.71 -2.72 -7.49
CA LEU A 81 -3.08 -3.11 -7.14
C LEU A 81 -3.11 -4.21 -6.07
N GLY A 82 -2.26 -5.23 -6.18
CA GLY A 82 -2.12 -6.27 -5.17
C GLY A 82 -1.72 -5.70 -3.81
N SER A 83 -0.72 -4.82 -3.76
CA SER A 83 -0.31 -4.17 -2.52
C SER A 83 -1.42 -3.30 -1.92
N THR A 84 -2.17 -2.57 -2.75
CA THR A 84 -3.32 -1.77 -2.30
C THR A 84 -4.44 -2.65 -1.75
N ILE A 85 -4.72 -3.80 -2.35
CA ILE A 85 -5.72 -4.75 -1.80
C ILE A 85 -5.26 -5.28 -0.43
N VAL A 86 -3.98 -5.64 -0.30
CA VAL A 86 -3.41 -6.07 0.99
C VAL A 86 -3.50 -4.95 2.04
N LEU A 87 -3.32 -3.68 1.65
CA LEU A 87 -3.53 -2.54 2.54
C LEU A 87 -4.96 -2.51 3.07
N LEU A 88 -5.94 -2.59 2.16
CA LEU A 88 -7.36 -2.54 2.51
C LEU A 88 -7.76 -3.67 3.44
N ILE A 89 -7.18 -4.86 3.26
CA ILE A 89 -7.36 -5.99 4.18
C ILE A 89 -6.77 -5.66 5.56
N GLY A 90 -5.55 -5.14 5.62
CA GLY A 90 -4.92 -4.74 6.89
C GLY A 90 -5.73 -3.70 7.65
N VAL A 91 -6.25 -2.69 6.93
CA VAL A 91 -7.15 -1.67 7.49
C VAL A 91 -8.46 -2.27 7.98
N ALA A 92 -9.09 -3.15 7.19
CA ALA A 92 -10.35 -3.78 7.58
C ALA A 92 -10.20 -4.66 8.84
N LEU A 93 -9.12 -5.45 8.93
CA LEU A 93 -8.80 -6.25 10.11
C LEU A 93 -8.58 -5.37 11.35
N SER A 94 -7.88 -4.26 11.18
CA SER A 94 -7.68 -3.26 12.23
C SER A 94 -9.02 -2.73 12.73
N VAL A 95 -9.91 -2.26 11.85
CA VAL A 95 -11.23 -1.75 12.24
C VAL A 95 -12.08 -2.82 12.93
N LEU A 96 -12.12 -4.04 12.40
CA LEU A 96 -12.87 -5.14 13.00
C LEU A 96 -12.36 -5.47 14.41
N SER A 97 -11.05 -5.47 14.62
CA SER A 97 -10.46 -5.72 15.94
C SER A 97 -10.86 -4.66 16.98
N SER A 98 -10.95 -3.38 16.59
CA SER A 98 -11.39 -2.31 17.51
C SER A 98 -12.89 -2.36 17.79
N SER A 99 -13.70 -2.82 16.82
CA SER A 99 -15.16 -2.92 17.00
C SER A 99 -15.60 -3.99 18.01
N GLN A 100 -14.75 -4.95 18.36
CA GLN A 100 -15.05 -5.95 19.41
C GLN A 100 -14.79 -5.46 20.84
N VAL A 101 -14.27 -4.23 21.00
CA VAL A 101 -13.87 -3.65 22.30
C VAL A 101 -14.86 -2.58 22.78
N ILE A 102 -15.97 -2.33 22.07
CA ILE A 102 -17.04 -1.39 22.46
C ILE A 102 -18.26 -2.13 22.98
#